data_AF-A0A210QIL1-F1
#
_entry.id   AF-A0A210QIL1-F1
#
_cell.length_a   1.000
_cell.length_b   1.000
_cell.length_c   1.000
_cell.angle_alpha   90.00
_cell.angle_beta   90.00
_cell.angle_gamma   90.00
#
_symmetry.space_group_name_H-M   'P 1'
#
loop_
_entity.id
_entity.type
_entity.pdbx_description
1 polymer ?
#
loop_
_entity_poly.entity_id
_entity_poly.type
_entity_poly.pdbx_seq_one_letter_code
_entity_poly.pdbx_strand_id
1 'polypeptide(L)' 'MPQMHLSTLPAKTIRNSSVEACAELCVREVEFECMSFDLDNTVGSCRLQNHTHEELFVTLQVSTFTDHYRSKYCNLV' A
#
# COMPACT_ATOMS: atom_id res chain seq x y z
N MET A 1 2.55 6.22 -6.50
CA MET A 1 1.65 7.31 -6.87
C MET A 1 1.61 8.25 -5.70
N PRO A 2 2.37 9.35 -5.77
CA PRO A 2 2.46 10.29 -4.66
C PRO A 2 1.10 10.92 -4.38
N GLN A 3 0.86 11.30 -3.12
CA GLN A 3 -0.33 12.04 -2.70
C GLN A 3 -1.65 11.35 -3.09
N MET A 4 -1.65 10.03 -3.03
CA MET A 4 -2.82 9.20 -3.35
C MET A 4 -2.91 8.00 -2.41
N HIS A 5 -4.13 7.53 -2.20
CA HIS A 5 -4.41 6.28 -1.50
C HIS A 5 -5.52 5.50 -2.22
N LEU A 6 -5.64 4.21 -1.93
CA LEU A 6 -6.75 3.40 -2.42
C LEU A 6 -8.04 3.75 -1.66
N SER A 7 -9.16 3.86 -2.36
CA SER A 7 -10.47 4.14 -1.76
C SER A 7 -11.04 2.98 -0.94
N THR A 8 -10.43 1.80 -1.03
CA THR A 8 -10.83 0.59 -0.31
C THR A 8 -10.26 0.54 1.11
N LEU A 9 -10.95 -0.19 1.99
CA LEU A 9 -10.42 -0.51 3.30
C LEU A 9 -9.20 -1.44 3.16
N PRO A 10 -8.14 -1.22 3.95
CA PRO A 10 -6.98 -2.10 3.92
C PRO A 10 -7.30 -3.46 4.53
N ALA A 11 -6.68 -4.50 3.96
CA ALA A 11 -6.70 -5.84 4.52
C ALA A 11 -5.90 -5.90 5.84
N LYS A 12 -4.81 -5.11 5.95
CA LYS A 12 -3.96 -5.05 7.14
C LYS A 12 -3.33 -3.68 7.32
N THR A 13 -3.21 -3.23 8.56
CA THR A 13 -2.55 -1.96 8.90
C THR A 13 -1.38 -2.20 9.86
N ILE A 14 -0.19 -1.71 9.50
CA ILE A 14 1.02 -1.77 10.33
C ILE A 14 1.47 -0.32 10.63
N ARG A 15 1.87 -0.04 11.87
CA ARG A 15 2.34 1.29 12.29
C ARG A 15 3.87 1.36 12.31
N ASN A 16 4.41 2.58 12.33
CA ASN A 16 5.84 2.87 12.45
C ASN A 16 6.69 2.15 11.38
N SER A 17 6.25 2.16 10.13
CA SER A 17 6.90 1.49 9.00
C SER A 17 7.45 2.51 7.99
N SER A 18 8.53 2.14 7.31
CA SER A 18 9.03 2.86 6.12
C SER A 18 8.39 2.30 4.84
N VAL A 19 8.64 2.95 3.69
CA VAL A 19 8.22 2.45 2.38
C VAL A 19 8.80 1.06 2.11
N GLU A 20 10.09 0.87 2.40
CA GLU A 20 10.80 -0.40 2.19
C GLU A 20 10.25 -1.49 3.09
N ALA A 21 10.01 -1.18 4.37
CA ALA A 21 9.39 -2.13 5.30
C ALA A 21 7.98 -2.52 4.84
N CYS A 22 7.18 -1.57 4.35
CA CYS A 22 5.87 -1.87 3.77
C CYS A 22 5.95 -2.79 2.55
N ALA A 23 6.90 -2.53 1.66
CA ALA A 23 7.10 -3.36 0.47
C ALA A 23 7.49 -4.79 0.86
N GLU A 24 8.43 -4.96 1.78
CA GLU A 24 8.83 -6.26 2.31
C GLU A 24 7.66 -6.99 2.98
N LEU A 25 6.89 -6.29 3.83
CA LEU A 25 5.73 -6.86 4.52
C LEU A 25 4.64 -7.29 3.54
N CYS A 26 4.39 -6.50 2.49
CA CYS A 26 3.43 -6.84 1.43
C CYS A 26 3.86 -8.12 0.70
N VAL A 27 5.13 -8.21 0.28
CA VAL A 27 5.66 -9.39 -0.44
C VAL A 27 5.68 -10.65 0.43
N ARG A 28 5.91 -10.50 1.73
CA ARG A 28 5.96 -11.61 2.70
C ARG A 28 4.61 -11.95 3.31
N GLU A 29 3.55 -11.23 2.99
CA GLU A 29 2.22 -11.51 3.53
C GLU A 29 1.72 -12.87 3.03
N VAL A 30 1.19 -13.67 3.96
CA VAL A 30 0.76 -15.06 3.70
C VAL A 30 -0.73 -15.25 3.91
N GLU A 31 -1.39 -14.33 4.62
CA GLU A 31 -2.83 -14.42 4.92
C GLU A 31 -3.69 -13.99 3.73
N PHE A 32 -3.15 -13.14 2.85
CA PHE A 32 -3.78 -12.70 1.61
C PHE A 32 -2.72 -12.31 0.57
N GLU A 33 -3.10 -12.30 -0.71
CA GLU A 33 -2.22 -11.76 -1.75
C GLU A 33 -2.19 -10.23 -1.65
N CYS A 34 -1.10 -9.68 -1.12
CA CYS A 34 -0.92 -8.24 -1.08
C CYS A 34 -0.53 -7.71 -2.47
N MET A 35 -1.43 -6.94 -3.08
CA MET A 35 -1.27 -6.43 -4.45
C MET A 35 -0.78 -4.98 -4.48
N SER A 36 -1.00 -4.24 -3.39
CA SER A 36 -0.54 -2.86 -3.23
C SER A 36 -0.51 -2.46 -1.76
N PHE A 37 0.05 -1.30 -1.47
CA PHE A 37 -0.04 -0.70 -0.14
C PHE A 37 -0.08 0.82 -0.23
N ASP A 38 -0.67 1.43 0.79
CA ASP A 38 -0.61 2.87 1.01
C ASP A 38 0.28 3.15 2.23
N LEU A 39 1.17 4.14 2.14
CA LEU A 39 1.97 4.60 3.29
C LEU A 39 1.58 6.02 3.64
N ASP A 40 1.12 6.23 4.88
CA ASP A 40 1.02 7.56 5.47
C ASP A 40 2.41 8.04 5.92
N ASN A 41 2.94 9.04 5.24
CA ASN A 41 4.28 9.57 5.45
C ASN A 41 4.40 10.45 6.71
N THR A 42 3.30 10.81 7.36
CA THR A 42 3.33 11.62 8.60
C THR A 42 3.50 10.75 9.84
N VAL A 43 2.83 9.60 9.87
CA VAL A 43 2.82 8.70 11.03
C VAL A 43 3.47 7.34 10.76
N GLY A 44 3.94 7.10 9.53
CA GLY A 44 4.53 5.82 9.13
C GLY A 44 3.53 4.67 9.18
N SER A 45 2.27 4.92 8.80
CA SER A 45 1.23 3.89 8.82
C SER A 45 1.13 3.21 7.46
N CYS A 46 1.51 1.94 7.42
CA CYS A 46 1.36 1.04 6.28
C CYS A 46 -0.04 0.47 6.22
N ARG A 47 -0.69 0.54 5.07
CA ARG A 47 -2.01 -0.04 4.81
C ARG A 47 -1.90 -0.98 3.62
N LEU A 48 -1.76 -2.28 3.90
CA LEU A 48 -1.66 -3.33 2.89
C LEU A 48 -3.03 -3.61 2.28
N GLN A 49 -3.05 -3.79 0.96
CA GLN A 49 -4.25 -3.95 0.16
C GLN A 49 -4.17 -5.26 -0.63
N ASN A 50 -5.26 -6.01 -0.64
CA ASN A 50 -5.50 -7.15 -1.52
C ASN A 50 -6.13 -6.74 -2.86
N HIS A 51 -5.92 -5.48 -3.25
CA HIS A 51 -6.51 -4.85 -4.42
C HIS A 51 -5.47 -4.00 -5.16
N THR A 52 -5.73 -3.75 -6.43
CA THR A 52 -5.02 -2.75 -7.24
C THR A 52 -5.98 -1.67 -7.72
N HIS A 53 -5.48 -0.48 -8.05
CA HIS A 53 -6.32 0.57 -8.66
C HIS A 53 -6.72 0.29 -10.12
N GLU A 54 -6.35 -0.87 -10.68
CA GLU A 54 -6.77 -1.29 -12.02
C GLU A 54 -8.11 -2.05 -11.99
N GLU A 55 -8.60 -2.39 -10.81
CA GLU A 55 -9.89 -3.07 -10.63
C GLU A 55 -11.07 -2.12 -10.82
N LEU A 56 -12.17 -2.65 -11.39
CA LEU A 56 -13.34 -1.89 -11.85
C LEU A 56 -14.03 -1.03 -10.76
N PHE A 57 -13.80 -1.31 -9.47
CA PHE A 57 -14.44 -0.61 -8.34
C PHE A 57 -13.44 -0.01 -7.35
N VAL A 58 -12.15 -0.02 -7.69
CA VAL A 58 -11.08 0.46 -6.84
C VAL A 58 -10.51 1.73 -7.46
N THR A 59 -10.59 2.83 -6.72
CA THR A 59 -10.16 4.15 -7.22
C THR A 59 -9.03 4.70 -6.37
N LEU A 60 -8.21 5.55 -6.99
CA LEU A 60 -7.25 6.37 -6.26
C LEU A 60 -7.93 7.65 -5.80
N GLN A 61 -7.73 7.99 -4.54
CA GLN A 61 -8.21 9.23 -3.94
C GLN A 61 -7.01 10.09 -3.56
N VAL A 62 -7.15 11.40 -3.75
CA VAL A 62 -6.11 12.38 -3.41
C VAL A 62 -5.89 12.40 -1.91
N SER A 63 -4.63 12.41 -1.49
CA SER A 63 -4.19 12.52 -0.11
C SER A 63 -3.08 13.56 0.02
N THR A 64 -3.07 14.33 1.09
CA THR A 64 -1.94 15.23 1.38
C THR A 64 -0.77 14.50 2.04
N PHE A 65 -0.97 13.31 2.57
CA PHE A 65 0.00 12.63 3.46
C PHE A 65 0.33 11.20 3.03
N THR A 66 -0.52 10.58 2.22
CA THR A 66 -0.35 9.20 1.81
C THR A 66 0.18 9.08 0.39
N ASP A 67 1.10 8.15 0.18
CA ASP A 67 1.47 7.67 -1.16
C ASP A 67 1.02 6.22 -1.37
N HIS A 68 0.59 5.90 -2.59
CA HIS A 68 0.16 4.57 -3.00
C HIS A 68 1.26 3.84 -3.79
N TYR A 69 1.52 2.56 -3.49
CA TYR A 69 2.56 1.74 -4.11
C TYR A 69 1.99 0.40 -4.59
N ARG A 70 2.39 -0.04 -5.78
CA ARG A 70 2.07 -1.39 -6.29
C ARG A 70 3.10 -2.40 -5.76
N SER A 71 2.69 -3.64 -5.48
CA SER A 71 3.57 -4.68 -4.92
C SER A 71 4.73 -5.09 -5.83
N LYS A 72 4.68 -4.79 -7.14
CA LYS A 72 5.77 -5.08 -8.10
C LYS A 72 7.07 -4.29 -7.88
N TYR A 73 7.16 -3.47 -6.83
CA TYR A 73 8.37 -2.67 -6.54
C TYR A 73 9.56 -3.50 -5.99
N CYS A 74 9.41 -4.79 -5.70
CA CYS A 74 10.50 -5.66 -5.22
C CYS A 74 11.27 -6.47 -6.31
N ASN A 75 11.21 -6.10 -7.59
CA ASN A 75 12.12 -6.66 -8.62
C ASN A 75 13.29 -5.70 -8.95
N LEU A 76 13.96 -5.20 -7.92
CA LEU A 76 15.29 -4.59 -8.03
C LEU A 76 16.27 -5.38 -7.15
N VAL A 77 16.55 -6.61 -7.57
CA VAL A 77 17.79 -7.34 -7.24
C VAL A 77 18.42 -7.75 -8.56
#